data_AF-A0A8C0B7T3-F1
#
_entry.id   AF-A0A8C0B7T3-F1
#
_cell.length_a   1.000
_cell.length_b   1.000
_cell.length_c   1.000
_cell.angle_alpha   90.00
_cell.angle_beta   90.00
_cell.angle_gamma   90.00
#
_symmetry.space_group_name_H-M   'P 1'
#
loop_
_entity.id
_entity.type
_entity.pdbx_description
1 polymer ?
#
loop_
_entity_poly.entity_id
_entity_poly.type
_entity_poly.pdbx_seq_one_letter_code
_entity_poly.pdbx_strand_id
1 'polypeptide(L)'
;MNCSSVGPSHGLQSFRSTLFQCGSPVGSQVLPENLLRGLLSPRIWRSCQEPAPTRASHRVTASFKHPPALAWGLPWAAGGDLLHCEPPWAAGGQHASPWSSPWAAGESLDDTPHVPNEKLGEEKVLHIIENLTSLIKETFPGAFYSEKLPSPRTRGRMVVLNTNLYYDKNNETAGEEDPGGQFQWLEETLTNASRADEMVYIVGHVPPGFFEKKRGMPWFRSGFNERYLKIVQKHHRVIAAQFFGHHHTDSFRMFYSDTGSPINVMFLAPGVTPWKTTLPGVNNGANNPGIRVIDYDPDTLQVLDMVTYYLNLTRANMMASTWEEEFPTWEEEYRLTEAFQVPDGSLHSMQTVLERISKDPHYLQQYYEFNSVRYDLTPCEEACRVDHVCAIREVDFTKYNECVKTSSSASAVISVRLLFFCLLLGLLSPQQAL
;
A
#
# COMPACT_ATOMS: atom_id res chain seq x y z
N MET A 1 45.31 -0.99 -57.96
CA MET A 1 43.87 -1.27 -57.81
C MET A 1 43.38 -0.46 -56.61
N ASN A 2 42.38 0.41 -56.82
CA ASN A 2 41.34 1.00 -55.91
C ASN A 2 41.56 1.03 -54.38
N CYS A 3 41.00 1.91 -53.54
CA CYS A 3 40.21 3.16 -53.56
C CYS A 3 40.10 3.55 -52.04
N SER A 4 40.26 4.81 -51.62
CA SER A 4 39.18 5.74 -51.17
C SER A 4 38.58 5.53 -49.77
N SER A 5 38.33 6.67 -49.11
CA SER A 5 37.66 7.02 -47.83
C SER A 5 36.29 6.38 -47.50
N VAL A 6 35.92 6.23 -46.20
CA VAL A 6 34.61 6.58 -45.55
C VAL A 6 34.77 6.65 -44.00
N GLY A 7 34.03 7.55 -43.33
CA GLY A 7 33.80 7.62 -41.88
C GLY A 7 32.69 6.68 -41.32
N PRO A 8 31.95 7.04 -40.25
CA PRO A 8 31.69 6.19 -39.05
C PRO A 8 30.35 5.41 -39.02
N SER A 9 30.21 4.37 -38.18
CA SER A 9 28.95 3.97 -37.49
C SER A 9 28.99 2.64 -36.68
N HIS A 10 28.32 2.69 -35.51
CA HIS A 10 27.55 1.67 -34.76
C HIS A 10 28.11 0.32 -34.27
N GLY A 11 27.87 0.04 -32.97
CA GLY A 11 27.85 -1.33 -32.43
C GLY A 11 27.85 -1.48 -30.90
N LEU A 12 26.94 -0.83 -30.16
CA LEU A 12 26.65 -1.19 -28.76
C LEU A 12 25.91 -2.55 -28.75
N GLN A 13 26.61 -3.62 -28.38
CA GLN A 13 25.97 -4.92 -28.11
C GLN A 13 25.53 -4.99 -26.64
N SER A 14 24.21 -5.18 -26.51
CA SER A 14 23.43 -5.54 -25.33
C SER A 14 24.09 -6.60 -24.44
N PHE A 15 24.36 -6.25 -23.17
CA PHE A 15 24.45 -7.24 -22.10
C PHE A 15 23.02 -7.62 -21.70
N ARG A 16 22.58 -8.80 -22.15
CA ARG A 16 21.35 -9.45 -21.69
C ARG A 16 21.57 -9.91 -20.24
N SER A 17 20.75 -9.43 -19.32
CA SER A 17 20.60 -10.02 -17.99
C SER A 17 20.03 -11.44 -18.15
N THR A 18 20.83 -12.43 -17.81
CA THR A 18 20.43 -13.84 -17.79
C THR A 18 19.92 -14.14 -16.39
N LEU A 19 18.63 -14.36 -16.23
CA LEU A 19 18.01 -14.74 -14.94
C LEU A 19 18.22 -16.25 -14.69
N PHE A 20 18.67 -16.56 -13.47
CA PHE A 20 18.98 -17.90 -12.98
C PHE A 20 17.71 -18.76 -12.87
N GLN A 21 17.80 -20.01 -13.34
CA GLN A 21 16.74 -21.00 -13.25
C GLN A 21 17.17 -22.09 -12.23
N CYS A 22 16.47 -22.18 -11.11
CA CYS A 22 16.64 -23.31 -10.19
C CYS A 22 15.85 -24.51 -10.71
N GLY A 23 16.56 -25.60 -11.04
CA GLY A 23 15.97 -26.90 -11.35
C GLY A 23 15.95 -27.25 -12.83
N SER A 24 17.09 -27.68 -13.37
CA SER A 24 17.13 -28.66 -14.45
C SER A 24 18.45 -29.45 -14.42
N PRO A 25 18.43 -30.72 -14.82
CA PRO A 25 19.51 -31.66 -14.52
C PRO A 25 20.73 -31.43 -15.43
N VAL A 26 21.89 -31.39 -14.77
CA VAL A 26 23.23 -31.68 -15.29
C VAL A 26 23.68 -30.84 -16.50
N GLY A 27 24.52 -29.85 -16.20
CA GLY A 27 25.59 -29.43 -17.11
C GLY A 27 25.61 -27.94 -17.45
N SER A 28 26.33 -27.13 -16.66
CA SER A 28 27.32 -26.19 -17.17
C SER A 28 28.00 -25.38 -16.05
N GLN A 29 29.33 -25.46 -16.08
CA GLN A 29 30.36 -24.53 -15.58
C GLN A 29 30.31 -24.06 -14.11
N VAL A 30 31.17 -24.71 -13.33
CA VAL A 30 31.51 -24.46 -11.93
C VAL A 30 32.36 -23.17 -11.80
N LEU A 31 31.93 -22.23 -10.96
CA LEU A 31 32.83 -21.21 -10.38
C LEU A 31 33.60 -21.83 -9.18
N PRO A 32 34.89 -21.52 -8.98
CA PRO A 32 35.73 -22.21 -8.02
C PRO A 32 35.31 -22.00 -6.55
N GLU A 33 35.33 -23.09 -5.77
CA GLU A 33 34.91 -23.27 -4.37
C GLU A 33 35.47 -22.27 -3.33
N ASN A 34 36.39 -21.38 -3.71
CA ASN A 34 37.05 -20.47 -2.78
C ASN A 34 36.33 -19.13 -2.56
N LEU A 35 35.20 -18.87 -3.25
CA LEU A 35 34.37 -17.69 -3.00
C LEU A 35 33.16 -17.94 -2.06
N LEU A 36 32.90 -19.19 -1.68
CA LEU A 36 31.69 -19.59 -0.93
C LEU A 36 31.94 -19.93 0.55
N ARG A 37 33.17 -19.78 1.06
CA ARG A 37 33.49 -20.08 2.47
C ARG A 37 33.40 -18.88 3.43
N GLY A 38 33.01 -17.69 2.95
CA GLY A 38 32.89 -16.49 3.78
C GLY A 38 31.49 -16.18 4.32
N LEU A 39 30.45 -16.86 3.85
CA LEU A 39 29.08 -16.35 3.97
C LEU A 39 28.09 -17.15 4.83
N LEU A 40 28.40 -18.36 5.34
CA LEU A 40 27.41 -19.12 6.14
C LEU A 40 28.03 -20.02 7.23
N SER A 41 27.39 -20.02 8.41
CA SER A 41 27.72 -20.84 9.57
C SER A 41 27.48 -22.36 9.31
N PRO A 42 28.29 -23.28 9.90
CA PRO A 42 28.30 -24.72 9.56
C PRO A 42 27.00 -25.51 9.83
N ARG A 43 25.97 -24.88 10.41
CA ARG A 43 24.70 -25.56 10.76
C ARG A 43 23.70 -25.65 9.61
N ILE A 44 23.87 -24.86 8.54
CA ILE A 44 22.92 -24.81 7.42
C ILE A 44 23.21 -25.89 6.35
N TRP A 45 24.44 -26.42 6.30
CA TRP A 45 24.83 -27.41 5.27
C TRP A 45 24.25 -28.83 5.49
N ARG A 46 23.75 -29.17 6.68
CA ARG A 46 23.32 -30.55 6.99
C ARG A 46 21.82 -30.86 6.78
N SER A 47 21.01 -29.92 6.31
CA SER A 47 19.55 -30.12 6.20
C SER A 47 19.06 -30.76 4.88
N CYS A 48 19.94 -31.07 3.93
CA CYS A 48 19.52 -31.48 2.57
C CYS A 48 19.71 -32.98 2.24
N GLN A 49 19.75 -33.88 3.22
CA GLN A 49 19.92 -35.32 2.93
C GLN A 49 19.18 -36.27 3.90
N GLU A 50 17.85 -36.20 4.08
CA GLU A 50 17.10 -37.38 4.60
C GLU A 50 15.68 -37.49 4.02
N PRO A 51 15.23 -38.68 3.58
CA PRO A 51 13.86 -38.92 3.12
C PRO A 51 12.92 -39.32 4.30
N ALA A 52 11.67 -38.82 4.27
CA ALA A 52 10.66 -39.00 5.31
C ALA A 52 9.98 -40.39 5.34
N PRO A 53 9.42 -40.84 6.49
CA PRO A 53 8.39 -41.87 6.53
C PRO A 53 6.98 -41.32 6.83
N THR A 54 6.00 -42.10 6.40
CA THR A 54 4.56 -41.83 6.26
C THR A 54 3.74 -41.95 7.55
N ARG A 55 2.85 -40.98 7.83
CA ARG A 55 1.49 -41.22 8.37
C ARG A 55 0.64 -39.94 8.42
N ALA A 56 -0.62 -40.06 8.02
CA ALA A 56 -1.62 -39.00 8.01
C ALA A 56 -2.25 -38.77 9.40
N SER A 57 -2.49 -37.50 9.74
CA SER A 57 -3.54 -37.06 10.68
C SER A 57 -3.94 -35.62 10.38
N HIS A 58 -5.24 -35.37 10.26
CA HIS A 58 -5.87 -34.09 9.96
C HIS A 58 -5.67 -33.03 11.05
N ARG A 59 -5.04 -31.90 10.71
CA ARG A 59 -5.30 -30.54 11.23
C ARG A 59 -4.49 -29.55 10.36
N VAL A 60 -5.15 -28.59 9.70
CA VAL A 60 -4.45 -27.52 8.96
C VAL A 60 -4.22 -26.36 9.94
N THR A 61 -3.00 -26.25 10.43
CA THR A 61 -2.47 -25.08 11.13
C THR A 61 -1.31 -24.57 10.27
N ALA A 62 -1.42 -23.34 9.77
CA ALA A 62 -0.29 -22.69 9.12
C ALA A 62 0.75 -22.36 10.21
N SER A 63 1.83 -23.15 10.27
CA SER A 63 2.98 -22.88 11.12
C SER A 63 4.13 -22.45 10.22
N PHE A 64 4.45 -21.16 10.25
CA PHE A 64 5.57 -20.60 9.50
C PHE A 64 6.88 -20.98 10.21
N LYS A 65 7.62 -21.94 9.65
CA LYS A 65 9.00 -22.22 10.08
C LYS A 65 9.92 -21.12 9.55
N HIS A 66 10.21 -20.16 10.42
CA HIS A 66 11.19 -19.05 10.34
C HIS A 66 10.75 -17.74 9.65
N PRO A 67 10.17 -16.80 10.41
CA PRO A 67 10.29 -15.35 10.20
C PRO A 67 11.38 -14.75 11.12
N PRO A 68 11.86 -13.51 10.86
CA PRO A 68 13.02 -12.93 11.54
C PRO A 68 12.83 -12.86 13.05
N ALA A 69 13.89 -13.16 13.78
CA ALA A 69 13.93 -13.14 15.22
C ALA A 69 13.63 -11.71 15.74
N LEU A 70 12.41 -11.49 16.23
CA LEU A 70 12.11 -10.38 17.12
C LEU A 70 12.69 -10.72 18.50
N ALA A 71 13.97 -10.40 18.67
CA ALA A 71 14.64 -10.46 19.96
C ALA A 71 14.10 -9.35 20.86
N TRP A 72 13.70 -9.77 22.05
CA TRP A 72 13.11 -8.98 23.11
C TRP A 72 14.06 -7.88 23.61
N GLY A 73 13.56 -6.64 23.67
CA GLY A 73 14.19 -5.50 24.33
C GLY A 73 14.62 -4.39 23.37
N LEU A 74 13.94 -3.24 23.48
CA LEU A 74 14.10 -1.99 22.70
C LEU A 74 13.40 -2.01 21.32
N PRO A 75 12.94 -0.85 20.79
CA PRO A 75 11.91 -0.81 19.75
C PRO A 75 12.54 -0.97 18.37
N TRP A 76 12.45 -2.18 17.82
CA TRP A 76 12.77 -2.45 16.42
C TRP A 76 11.45 -2.50 15.66
N ALA A 77 11.12 -1.42 14.95
CA ALA A 77 10.04 -1.41 13.98
C ALA A 77 10.63 -1.86 12.64
N ALA A 78 10.22 -3.04 12.16
CA ALA A 78 10.42 -3.42 10.77
C ALA A 78 9.08 -3.15 10.07
N GLY A 79 9.01 -2.03 9.34
CA GLY A 79 7.84 -1.60 8.57
C GLY A 79 7.96 -2.04 7.13
N GLY A 80 7.70 -3.33 6.85
CA GLY A 80 7.60 -3.85 5.48
C GLY A 80 6.14 -4.05 5.09
N ASP A 81 5.60 -3.16 4.27
CA ASP A 81 4.30 -3.36 3.63
C ASP A 81 4.51 -4.17 2.34
N LEU A 82 3.96 -5.39 2.33
CA LEU A 82 4.05 -6.48 1.33
C LEU A 82 5.14 -7.55 1.56
N LEU A 83 4.76 -8.61 2.29
CA LEU A 83 5.48 -9.88 2.35
C LEU A 83 4.91 -10.88 1.33
N HIS A 84 5.81 -11.69 0.74
CA HIS A 84 5.51 -12.82 -0.12
C HIS A 84 4.59 -13.83 0.58
N CYS A 85 3.40 -14.08 0.04
CA CYS A 85 2.52 -15.17 0.50
C CYS A 85 2.15 -16.09 -0.67
N GLU A 86 2.41 -17.40 -0.53
CA GLU A 86 1.75 -18.42 -1.35
C GLU A 86 0.29 -18.60 -0.87
N PRO A 87 -0.70 -18.76 -1.78
CA PRO A 87 -2.10 -18.88 -1.40
C PRO A 87 -2.43 -20.26 -0.78
N PRO A 88 -3.32 -20.34 0.23
CA PRO A 88 -3.83 -21.61 0.73
C PRO A 88 -4.99 -22.10 -0.17
N TRP A 89 -4.72 -23.00 -1.11
CA TRP A 89 -5.79 -23.68 -1.86
C TRP A 89 -5.89 -25.19 -1.56
N ALA A 90 -7.11 -25.54 -1.17
CA ALA A 90 -7.84 -26.80 -1.31
C ALA A 90 -7.15 -28.14 -0.98
N ALA A 91 -7.63 -28.74 0.12
CA ALA A 91 -7.66 -30.19 0.26
C ALA A 91 -8.55 -30.82 -0.83
N GLY A 92 -7.96 -31.70 -1.64
CA GLY A 92 -8.68 -32.79 -2.31
C GLY A 92 -8.98 -32.59 -3.80
N GLY A 93 -8.19 -33.28 -4.65
CA GLY A 93 -8.54 -33.52 -6.06
C GLY A 93 -7.31 -33.67 -6.95
N GLN A 94 -6.88 -34.91 -7.19
CA GLN A 94 -5.86 -35.21 -8.20
C GLN A 94 -6.29 -34.70 -9.58
N HIS A 95 -5.32 -34.15 -10.32
CA HIS A 95 -5.38 -33.61 -11.70
C HIS A 95 -5.83 -32.15 -11.87
N ALA A 96 -4.92 -31.22 -11.60
CA ALA A 96 -4.81 -29.96 -12.35
C ALA A 96 -3.32 -29.57 -12.51
N SER A 97 -2.94 -29.21 -13.73
CA SER A 97 -1.57 -28.98 -14.24
C SER A 97 -0.85 -27.77 -13.61
N PRO A 98 0.50 -27.68 -13.68
CA PRO A 98 1.27 -26.64 -13.01
C PRO A 98 1.21 -25.34 -13.81
N TRP A 99 0.47 -24.34 -13.33
CA TRP A 99 0.63 -22.95 -13.75
C TRP A 99 1.42 -22.23 -12.66
N SER A 100 2.69 -21.97 -12.94
CA SER A 100 3.53 -21.06 -12.16
C SER A 100 3.02 -19.63 -12.35
N SER A 101 2.32 -19.09 -11.35
CA SER A 101 1.81 -17.72 -11.35
C SER A 101 2.97 -16.72 -11.16
N PRO A 102 3.10 -15.67 -12.01
CA PRO A 102 4.09 -14.62 -11.83
C PRO A 102 3.57 -13.57 -10.83
N TRP A 103 4.13 -13.55 -9.63
CA TRP A 103 3.85 -12.54 -8.61
C TRP A 103 4.76 -11.32 -8.77
N ALA A 104 4.28 -10.15 -8.35
CA ALA A 104 5.06 -8.92 -8.21
C ALA A 104 4.75 -8.32 -6.83
N ALA A 105 5.80 -7.95 -6.09
CA ALA A 105 5.68 -7.24 -4.81
C ALA A 105 6.09 -5.77 -5.03
N GLY A 106 5.41 -4.84 -4.36
CA GLY A 106 5.78 -3.43 -4.36
C GLY A 106 5.80 -2.91 -2.93
N GLU A 107 6.96 -2.54 -2.40
CA GLU A 107 7.10 -2.03 -1.02
C GLU A 107 7.04 -0.50 -0.99
N SER A 108 6.17 0.07 -0.15
CA SER A 108 6.13 1.51 0.16
C SER A 108 6.83 1.81 1.48
N LEU A 109 8.17 1.73 1.46
CA LEU A 109 9.06 1.66 2.63
C LEU A 109 8.93 2.81 3.66
N ASP A 110 8.96 2.47 4.96
CA ASP A 110 9.28 3.35 6.11
C ASP A 110 9.87 2.50 7.26
N ASP A 111 11.14 2.12 7.08
CA ASP A 111 11.79 1.06 7.88
C ASP A 111 12.32 1.53 9.23
N THR A 112 12.35 2.84 9.48
CA THR A 112 13.02 3.41 10.67
C THR A 112 12.05 3.75 11.79
N PRO A 113 12.46 3.64 13.07
CA PRO A 113 11.59 3.97 14.18
C PRO A 113 11.34 5.49 14.28
N HIS A 114 10.15 5.86 14.76
CA HIS A 114 9.78 7.25 15.04
C HIS A 114 10.54 7.78 16.28
N VAL A 115 11.76 8.27 16.09
CA VAL A 115 12.61 8.86 17.14
C VAL A 115 13.20 10.20 16.67
N PRO A 116 13.60 11.09 17.60
CA PRO A 116 14.31 12.32 17.23
C PRO A 116 15.58 12.05 16.41
N ASN A 117 15.90 12.93 15.46
CA ASN A 117 17.05 12.78 14.55
C ASN A 117 18.39 12.59 15.28
N GLU A 118 18.56 13.19 16.47
CA GLU A 118 19.79 13.05 17.27
C GLU A 118 20.04 11.60 17.71
N LYS A 119 19.01 10.75 17.70
CA LYS A 119 19.09 9.33 18.05
C LYS A 119 19.27 8.43 16.82
N LEU A 120 18.99 8.94 15.62
CA LEU A 120 18.95 8.23 14.35
C LEU A 120 19.80 8.96 13.28
N GLY A 121 21.12 8.81 13.37
CA GLY A 121 22.05 9.34 12.37
C GLY A 121 22.06 8.54 11.07
N GLU A 122 22.64 9.13 10.01
CA GLU A 122 22.68 8.52 8.66
C GLU A 122 23.23 7.09 8.65
N GLU A 123 24.32 6.81 9.37
CA GLU A 123 24.89 5.47 9.47
C GLU A 123 23.91 4.44 10.05
N LYS A 124 23.07 4.84 11.00
CA LYS A 124 22.04 3.96 11.58
C LYS A 124 20.88 3.74 10.62
N VAL A 125 20.47 4.78 9.89
CA VAL A 125 19.45 4.67 8.82
C VAL A 125 19.96 3.73 7.74
N LEU A 126 21.20 3.93 7.29
CA LEU A 126 21.85 3.07 6.31
C LEU A 126 21.93 1.65 6.84
N HIS A 127 22.43 1.42 8.05
CA HIS A 127 22.50 0.10 8.69
C HIS A 127 21.13 -0.60 8.81
N ILE A 128 20.05 0.14 9.10
CA ILE A 128 18.68 -0.41 9.13
C ILE A 128 18.25 -0.87 7.73
N ILE A 129 18.66 -0.14 6.69
CA ILE A 129 18.37 -0.43 5.28
C ILE A 129 19.52 -1.26 4.65
N GLU A 130 20.55 -1.67 5.42
CA GLU A 130 21.82 -2.21 4.91
C GLU A 130 21.72 -3.69 4.60
N ASN A 131 20.94 -3.96 3.56
CA ASN A 131 21.20 -4.98 2.56
C ASN A 131 20.86 -4.49 1.13
N LEU A 132 20.42 -3.23 0.98
CA LEU A 132 19.81 -2.69 -0.25
C LEU A 132 20.41 -1.36 -0.75
N THR A 133 21.05 -0.54 0.10
CA THR A 133 21.20 0.90 -0.21
C THR A 133 22.34 1.30 -1.15
N SER A 134 23.53 0.68 -1.10
CA SER A 134 24.62 1.06 -2.01
C SER A 134 24.28 0.75 -3.47
N LEU A 135 23.59 -0.38 -3.70
CA LEU A 135 23.08 -0.76 -5.02
C LEU A 135 21.93 0.17 -5.45
N ILE A 136 20.97 0.49 -4.56
CA ILE A 136 19.85 1.40 -4.88
C ILE A 136 20.33 2.82 -5.21
N LYS A 137 21.27 3.38 -4.44
CA LYS A 137 21.78 4.73 -4.67
C LYS A 137 22.56 4.85 -5.99
N GLU A 138 23.31 3.82 -6.39
CA GLU A 138 24.02 3.80 -7.68
C GLU A 138 23.10 3.44 -8.85
N THR A 139 22.07 2.61 -8.62
CA THR A 139 21.18 2.09 -9.68
C THR A 139 20.00 3.02 -9.98
N PHE A 140 19.51 3.77 -8.97
CA PHE A 140 18.30 4.59 -9.08
C PHE A 140 18.56 6.04 -8.64
N PRO A 141 19.20 6.87 -9.49
CA PRO A 141 19.39 8.28 -9.19
C PRO A 141 18.03 8.96 -8.96
N GLY A 142 17.84 9.54 -7.76
CA GLY A 142 16.57 10.15 -7.33
C GLY A 142 15.61 9.22 -6.58
N ALA A 143 15.94 7.92 -6.46
CA ALA A 143 15.15 6.88 -5.80
C ALA A 143 13.73 6.66 -6.37
N PHE A 144 13.54 6.94 -7.66
CA PHE A 144 12.34 6.60 -8.43
C PHE A 144 12.73 5.85 -9.71
N TYR A 145 11.90 4.91 -10.15
CA TYR A 145 12.19 4.04 -11.29
C TYR A 145 10.94 3.35 -11.83
N SER A 146 11.05 2.66 -12.96
CA SER A 146 9.97 1.83 -13.48
C SER A 146 10.49 0.51 -14.00
N GLU A 147 9.76 -0.57 -13.72
CA GLU A 147 10.10 -1.92 -14.16
C GLU A 147 8.92 -2.59 -14.84
N LYS A 148 9.19 -3.41 -15.85
CA LYS A 148 8.16 -4.25 -16.46
C LYS A 148 7.84 -5.40 -15.52
N LEU A 149 6.57 -5.76 -15.42
CA LEU A 149 6.17 -6.94 -14.66
C LEU A 149 6.75 -8.20 -15.34
N PRO A 150 7.29 -9.16 -14.58
CA PRO A 150 8.05 -10.30 -15.12
C PRO A 150 7.19 -11.32 -15.89
N SER A 151 5.87 -11.22 -15.79
CA SER A 151 4.92 -12.11 -16.44
C SER A 151 4.95 -11.94 -17.97
N PRO A 152 5.24 -12.99 -18.76
CA PRO A 152 5.20 -12.90 -20.22
C PRO A 152 3.78 -12.72 -20.79
N ARG A 153 2.74 -12.91 -19.96
CA ARG A 153 1.35 -12.63 -20.33
C ARG A 153 0.95 -11.17 -20.11
N THR A 154 1.66 -10.48 -19.24
CA THR A 154 1.23 -9.18 -18.74
C THR A 154 2.00 -8.07 -19.43
N ARG A 155 1.29 -7.20 -20.13
CA ARG A 155 1.84 -5.93 -20.61
C ARG A 155 1.77 -4.88 -19.50
N GLY A 156 2.39 -5.20 -18.38
CA GLY A 156 2.31 -4.42 -17.16
C GLY A 156 3.62 -3.75 -16.81
N ARG A 157 3.53 -2.58 -16.19
CA ARG A 157 4.66 -1.84 -15.64
C ARG A 157 4.35 -1.38 -14.22
N MET A 158 5.32 -1.51 -13.33
CA MET A 158 5.32 -0.84 -12.04
C MET A 158 6.12 0.45 -12.16
N VAL A 159 5.55 1.56 -11.70
CA VAL A 159 6.22 2.86 -11.58
C VAL A 159 6.34 3.16 -10.10
N VAL A 160 7.57 3.23 -9.60
CA VAL A 160 7.88 3.47 -8.20
C VAL A 160 8.35 4.91 -8.04
N LEU A 161 7.64 5.68 -7.22
CA LEU A 161 7.87 7.10 -6.99
C LEU A 161 8.52 7.36 -5.63
N ASN A 162 9.46 8.29 -5.62
CA ASN A 162 9.95 8.93 -4.41
C ASN A 162 9.08 10.15 -4.07
N THR A 163 7.91 9.91 -3.47
CA THR A 163 7.00 10.99 -3.09
C THR A 163 7.41 11.74 -1.83
N ASN A 164 8.48 11.30 -1.14
CA ASN A 164 9.10 12.05 -0.04
C ASN A 164 9.67 13.40 -0.53
N LEU A 165 9.98 13.52 -1.82
CA LEU A 165 10.38 14.78 -2.44
C LEU A 165 9.26 15.84 -2.38
N TYR A 166 8.00 15.42 -2.28
CA TYR A 166 6.84 16.31 -2.29
C TYR A 166 6.34 16.68 -0.90
N TYR A 167 6.92 16.06 0.14
CA TYR A 167 6.49 16.19 1.51
C TYR A 167 6.68 17.62 2.05
N ASP A 168 5.69 18.14 2.77
CA ASP A 168 5.72 19.52 3.28
C ASP A 168 6.85 19.77 4.29
N LYS A 169 7.33 18.72 4.97
CA LYS A 169 8.47 18.78 5.89
C LYS A 169 9.83 18.58 5.21
N ASN A 170 9.87 18.23 3.94
CA ASN A 170 11.13 18.12 3.22
C ASN A 170 11.61 19.51 2.79
N ASN A 171 12.57 20.10 3.51
CA ASN A 171 13.10 21.42 3.18
C ASN A 171 14.09 21.42 2.00
N GLU A 172 14.65 20.26 1.64
CA GLU A 172 15.63 20.16 0.55
C GLU A 172 15.01 20.51 -0.79
N THR A 173 13.74 20.16 -0.98
CA THR A 173 12.98 20.42 -2.22
C THR A 173 12.21 21.74 -2.17
N ALA A 174 12.57 22.64 -1.25
CA ALA A 174 11.82 23.86 -1.02
C ALA A 174 11.97 24.87 -2.17
N GLY A 175 10.87 25.14 -2.87
CA GLY A 175 10.83 26.11 -3.96
C GLY A 175 11.23 25.52 -5.33
N GLU A 176 11.54 24.22 -5.38
CA GLU A 176 11.70 23.50 -6.64
C GLU A 176 10.35 23.22 -7.31
N GLU A 177 10.27 23.36 -8.63
CA GLU A 177 9.05 23.06 -9.38
C GLU A 177 8.90 21.55 -9.70
N ASP A 178 10.03 20.87 -9.97
CA ASP A 178 10.06 19.43 -10.25
C ASP A 178 11.31 18.77 -9.64
N PRO A 179 11.28 18.45 -8.33
CA PRO A 179 12.42 17.86 -7.65
C PRO A 179 12.89 16.56 -8.30
N GLY A 180 14.17 16.52 -8.65
CA GLY A 180 14.78 15.39 -9.35
C GLY A 180 14.26 15.15 -10.77
N GLY A 181 13.44 16.05 -11.35
CA GLY A 181 12.78 15.85 -12.64
C GLY A 181 11.74 14.72 -12.63
N GLN A 182 11.26 14.32 -11.46
CA GLN A 182 10.40 13.14 -11.29
C GLN A 182 9.04 13.30 -11.98
N PHE A 183 8.43 14.50 -12.00
CA PHE A 183 7.16 14.70 -12.69
C PHE A 183 7.32 14.66 -14.21
N GLN A 184 8.37 15.29 -14.74
CA GLN A 184 8.69 15.17 -16.17
C GLN A 184 8.92 13.70 -16.54
N TRP A 185 9.76 13.00 -15.77
CA TRP A 185 10.04 11.58 -15.97
C TRP A 185 8.77 10.72 -15.89
N LEU A 186 7.87 10.99 -14.94
CA LEU A 186 6.60 10.28 -14.79
C LEU A 186 5.71 10.48 -16.01
N GLU A 187 5.55 11.72 -16.50
CA GLU A 187 4.77 11.99 -17.71
C GLU A 187 5.34 11.28 -18.94
N GLU A 188 6.66 11.30 -19.12
CA GLU A 188 7.32 10.61 -20.22
C GLU A 188 7.14 9.08 -20.12
N THR A 189 7.26 8.54 -18.92
CA THR A 189 7.07 7.10 -18.64
C THR A 189 5.66 6.65 -18.95
N LEU A 190 4.64 7.40 -18.49
CA LEU A 190 3.23 7.09 -18.76
C LEU A 190 2.86 7.29 -20.25
N THR A 191 3.45 8.28 -20.91
CA THR A 191 3.31 8.47 -22.36
C THR A 191 3.88 7.28 -23.13
N ASN A 192 5.05 6.79 -22.71
CA ASN A 192 5.68 5.62 -23.33
C ASN A 192 4.90 4.33 -23.07
N ALA A 193 4.36 4.15 -21.86
CA ALA A 193 3.46 3.04 -21.56
C ALA A 193 2.23 3.04 -22.49
N SER A 194 1.61 4.20 -22.70
CA SER A 194 0.49 4.34 -23.64
C SER A 194 0.85 3.98 -25.07
N ARG A 195 2.04 4.37 -25.55
CA ARG A 195 2.53 4.00 -26.89
C ARG A 195 2.86 2.52 -27.02
N ALA A 196 3.25 1.88 -25.91
CA ALA A 196 3.61 0.48 -25.84
C ALA A 196 2.42 -0.45 -25.53
N ASP A 197 1.20 0.10 -25.38
CA ASP A 197 0.01 -0.65 -24.97
C ASP A 197 0.23 -1.38 -23.63
N GLU A 198 0.90 -0.69 -22.69
CA GLU A 198 1.18 -1.15 -21.33
C GLU A 198 0.22 -0.51 -20.33
N MET A 199 -0.24 -1.31 -19.36
CA MET A 199 -0.94 -0.84 -18.16
C MET A 199 0.05 -0.64 -17.01
N VAL A 200 -0.25 0.31 -16.13
CA VAL A 200 0.68 0.80 -15.10
C VAL A 200 0.06 0.73 -13.71
N TYR A 201 0.81 0.17 -12.77
CA TYR A 201 0.63 0.45 -11.35
C TYR A 201 1.59 1.54 -10.90
N ILE A 202 1.08 2.53 -10.18
CA ILE A 202 1.91 3.54 -9.52
C ILE A 202 2.03 3.19 -8.04
N VAL A 203 3.26 3.15 -7.54
CA VAL A 203 3.58 2.89 -6.13
C VAL A 203 4.33 4.09 -5.57
N GLY A 204 4.00 4.51 -4.36
CA GLY A 204 4.73 5.56 -3.64
C GLY A 204 4.53 5.44 -2.13
N HIS A 205 5.32 6.18 -1.34
CA HIS A 205 5.18 6.16 0.11
C HIS A 205 4.13 7.16 0.60
N VAL A 206 4.45 8.46 0.53
CA VAL A 206 3.55 9.56 0.93
C VAL A 206 2.47 9.77 -0.13
N PRO A 207 1.16 9.67 0.18
CA PRO A 207 0.10 9.90 -0.79
C PRO A 207 -0.25 11.39 -0.97
N PRO A 208 -0.78 11.78 -2.15
CA PRO A 208 -1.43 13.07 -2.34
C PRO A 208 -2.77 13.16 -1.58
N GLY A 209 -3.32 14.36 -1.47
CA GLY A 209 -4.59 14.62 -0.80
C GLY A 209 -4.43 14.80 0.71
N PHE A 210 -5.43 14.34 1.47
CA PHE A 210 -5.56 14.58 2.91
C PHE A 210 -5.56 13.29 3.72
N PHE A 211 -5.05 13.39 4.95
CA PHE A 211 -5.14 12.34 5.95
C PHE A 211 -6.56 12.28 6.54
N GLU A 212 -7.22 11.13 6.45
CA GLU A 212 -8.61 10.97 6.84
C GLU A 212 -8.85 11.04 8.35
N LYS A 213 -7.84 10.75 9.18
CA LYS A 213 -7.93 10.85 10.65
C LYS A 213 -7.74 12.27 11.18
N LYS A 214 -7.43 13.25 10.32
CA LYS A 214 -7.23 14.65 10.72
C LYS A 214 -7.66 15.64 9.64
N ARG A 215 -8.76 16.36 9.93
CA ARG A 215 -9.27 17.42 9.06
C ARG A 215 -8.19 18.43 8.66
N GLY A 216 -8.10 18.68 7.36
CA GLY A 216 -7.22 19.71 6.79
C GLY A 216 -5.72 19.39 6.90
N MET A 217 -5.34 18.11 7.03
CA MET A 217 -3.95 17.67 7.08
C MET A 217 -3.51 17.02 5.75
N PRO A 218 -2.96 17.78 4.79
CA PRO A 218 -2.28 17.20 3.65
C PRO A 218 -0.79 16.94 3.95
N TRP A 219 -0.15 16.13 3.13
CA TRP A 219 1.29 15.86 3.20
C TRP A 219 2.06 16.52 2.06
N PHE A 220 1.48 16.53 0.86
CA PHE A 220 2.11 17.20 -0.28
C PHE A 220 2.00 18.71 -0.14
N ARG A 221 3.02 19.43 -0.60
CA ARG A 221 2.88 20.84 -0.90
C ARG A 221 1.83 21.02 -2.01
N SER A 222 1.02 22.08 -1.94
CA SER A 222 -0.12 22.28 -2.83
C SER A 222 0.23 22.21 -4.32
N GLY A 223 1.35 22.83 -4.74
CA GLY A 223 1.80 22.79 -6.13
C GLY A 223 2.13 21.38 -6.63
N PHE A 224 2.75 20.56 -5.78
CA PHE A 224 3.05 19.16 -6.12
C PHE A 224 1.78 18.30 -6.16
N ASN A 225 0.83 18.53 -5.24
CA ASN A 225 -0.46 17.85 -5.25
C ASN A 225 -1.25 18.13 -6.54
N GLU A 226 -1.31 19.41 -6.94
CA GLU A 226 -1.94 19.83 -8.20
C GLU A 226 -1.23 19.22 -9.41
N ARG A 227 0.11 19.21 -9.42
CA ARG A 227 0.89 18.62 -10.51
C ARG A 227 0.64 17.12 -10.65
N TYR A 228 0.63 16.38 -9.54
CA TYR A 228 0.32 14.96 -9.52
C TYR A 228 -1.09 14.69 -10.07
N LEU A 229 -2.09 15.46 -9.63
CA LEU A 229 -3.47 15.35 -10.12
C LEU A 229 -3.56 15.54 -11.63
N LYS A 230 -2.91 16.58 -12.18
CA LYS A 230 -2.91 16.84 -13.63
C LYS A 230 -2.31 15.67 -14.43
N ILE A 231 -1.25 15.04 -13.91
CA ILE A 231 -0.62 13.88 -14.56
C ILE A 231 -1.56 12.68 -14.53
N VAL A 232 -2.16 12.37 -13.39
CA VAL A 232 -3.15 11.29 -13.26
C VAL A 232 -4.33 11.56 -14.20
N GLN A 233 -4.90 12.76 -14.22
CA GLN A 233 -5.99 13.13 -15.11
C GLN A 233 -5.64 12.99 -16.59
N LYS A 234 -4.41 13.32 -17.00
CA LYS A 234 -3.95 13.19 -18.39
C LYS A 234 -3.72 11.73 -18.79
N HIS A 235 -3.18 10.92 -17.89
CA HIS A 235 -2.71 9.56 -18.18
C HIS A 235 -3.58 8.44 -17.60
N HIS A 236 -4.75 8.76 -17.03
CA HIS A 236 -5.59 7.79 -16.30
C HIS A 236 -5.93 6.51 -17.07
N ARG A 237 -5.97 6.58 -18.41
CA ARG A 237 -6.27 5.41 -19.27
C ARG A 237 -5.22 4.29 -19.21
N VAL A 238 -3.99 4.61 -18.86
CA VAL A 238 -2.92 3.61 -18.70
C VAL A 238 -2.62 3.29 -17.25
N ILE A 239 -3.18 4.03 -16.30
CA ILE A 239 -2.98 3.79 -14.87
C ILE A 239 -4.08 2.84 -14.41
N ALA A 240 -3.74 1.59 -14.11
CA ALA A 240 -4.70 0.60 -13.65
C ALA A 240 -5.14 0.86 -12.21
N ALA A 241 -4.20 1.14 -11.31
CA ALA A 241 -4.42 1.49 -9.91
C ALA A 241 -3.16 2.15 -9.31
N GLN A 242 -3.30 2.72 -8.13
CA GLN A 242 -2.19 3.31 -7.37
C GLN A 242 -2.13 2.69 -5.96
N PHE A 243 -0.93 2.49 -5.42
CA PHE A 243 -0.71 1.85 -4.12
C PHE A 243 0.24 2.69 -3.27
N PHE A 244 -0.23 3.09 -2.09
CA PHE A 244 0.50 3.98 -1.20
C PHE A 244 0.39 3.54 0.26
N GLY A 245 1.27 4.07 1.11
CA GLY A 245 1.31 3.79 2.54
C GLY A 245 1.25 5.08 3.36
N HIS A 246 2.23 5.27 4.26
CA HIS A 246 2.45 6.45 5.12
C HIS A 246 1.40 6.69 6.22
N HIS A 247 0.11 6.49 5.94
CA HIS A 247 -0.94 6.77 6.92
C HIS A 247 -1.01 5.74 8.06
N HIS A 248 -0.49 4.54 7.81
CA HIS A 248 -0.62 3.33 8.65
C HIS A 248 -2.07 2.85 8.85
N THR A 249 -3.05 3.55 8.29
CA THR A 249 -4.47 3.25 8.30
C THR A 249 -4.93 2.74 6.94
N ASP A 250 -5.96 1.89 6.95
CA ASP A 250 -6.55 1.35 5.73
C ASP A 250 -7.55 2.34 5.11
N SER A 251 -7.28 2.76 3.88
CA SER A 251 -8.17 3.68 3.18
C SER A 251 -7.99 3.60 1.65
N PHE A 252 -8.72 4.43 0.93
CA PHE A 252 -8.58 4.60 -0.52
C PHE A 252 -8.87 6.04 -0.93
N ARG A 253 -8.46 6.43 -2.15
CA ARG A 253 -8.72 7.75 -2.72
C ARG A 253 -9.29 7.61 -4.12
N MET A 254 -10.33 8.38 -4.40
CA MET A 254 -10.93 8.49 -5.72
C MET A 254 -10.32 9.67 -6.49
N PHE A 255 -10.11 9.49 -7.78
CA PHE A 255 -9.69 10.54 -8.71
C PHE A 255 -10.78 10.76 -9.74
N TYR A 256 -11.05 12.02 -10.07
CA TYR A 256 -12.10 12.42 -10.99
C TYR A 256 -11.56 13.26 -12.16
N SER A 257 -12.17 13.10 -13.33
CA SER A 257 -11.95 13.98 -14.48
C SER A 257 -12.44 15.39 -14.20
N ASP A 258 -12.13 16.33 -15.10
CA ASP A 258 -12.65 17.71 -15.04
C ASP A 258 -14.18 17.76 -15.19
N THR A 259 -14.78 16.72 -15.78
CA THR A 259 -16.24 16.54 -15.91
C THR A 259 -16.88 15.84 -14.71
N GLY A 260 -16.08 15.46 -13.70
CA GLY A 260 -16.56 14.80 -12.48
C GLY A 260 -16.79 13.30 -12.61
N SER A 261 -16.35 12.66 -13.70
CA SER A 261 -16.41 11.20 -13.84
C SER A 261 -15.25 10.55 -13.09
N PRO A 262 -15.45 9.42 -12.38
CA PRO A 262 -14.33 8.72 -11.75
C PRO A 262 -13.36 8.25 -12.85
N ILE A 263 -12.05 8.38 -12.61
CA ILE A 263 -10.99 8.03 -13.58
C ILE A 263 -9.89 7.13 -13.02
N ASN A 264 -9.67 7.12 -11.69
CA ASN A 264 -8.66 6.28 -11.08
C ASN A 264 -8.93 6.06 -9.58
N VAL A 265 -8.33 5.02 -9.01
CA VAL A 265 -8.38 4.71 -7.58
C VAL A 265 -6.99 4.45 -7.03
N MET A 266 -6.73 4.99 -5.84
CA MET A 266 -5.55 4.72 -5.04
C MET A 266 -5.95 3.95 -3.80
N PHE A 267 -5.22 2.89 -3.48
CA PHE A 267 -5.38 2.13 -2.26
C PHE A 267 -4.27 2.48 -1.28
N LEU A 268 -4.66 2.78 -0.04
CA LEU A 268 -3.74 3.05 1.06
C LEU A 268 -3.69 1.81 1.95
N ALA A 269 -2.51 1.17 2.00
CA ALA A 269 -2.31 -0.01 2.85
C ALA A 269 -2.10 0.42 4.31
N PRO A 270 -2.62 -0.35 5.29
CA PRO A 270 -2.27 -0.17 6.68
C PRO A 270 -0.83 -0.60 6.93
N GLY A 271 -0.22 -0.07 7.99
CA GLY A 271 1.16 -0.38 8.34
C GLY A 271 1.26 -1.61 9.24
N VAL A 272 2.41 -2.30 9.18
CA VAL A 272 2.76 -3.36 10.14
C VAL A 272 3.01 -2.78 11.55
N THR A 273 3.55 -1.57 11.65
CA THR A 273 3.81 -0.95 12.96
C THR A 273 2.51 -0.54 13.64
N PRO A 274 2.26 -0.95 14.91
CA PRO A 274 1.09 -0.54 15.68
C PRO A 274 1.30 0.82 16.38
N TRP A 275 2.28 1.61 15.92
CA TRP A 275 2.65 2.86 16.57
C TRP A 275 1.45 3.81 16.67
N LYS A 276 1.18 4.26 17.90
CA LYS A 276 0.17 5.27 18.16
C LYS A 276 0.70 6.63 17.73
N THR A 277 0.04 7.25 16.76
CA THR A 277 0.51 8.54 16.24
C THR A 277 0.59 9.63 17.28
N THR A 278 1.65 10.41 17.22
CA THR A 278 1.85 11.62 18.04
C THR A 278 1.34 12.88 17.34
N LEU A 279 0.69 12.76 16.19
CA LEU A 279 0.16 13.90 15.44
C LEU A 279 -0.90 14.65 16.28
N PRO A 280 -0.68 15.94 16.61
CA PRO A 280 -1.62 16.68 17.45
C PRO A 280 -3.02 16.71 16.85
N GLY A 281 -4.05 16.43 17.67
CA GLY A 281 -5.45 16.39 17.25
C GLY A 281 -5.95 15.02 16.81
N VAL A 282 -5.08 14.01 16.68
CA VAL A 282 -5.49 12.62 16.46
C VAL A 282 -5.54 11.90 17.81
N ASN A 283 -6.75 11.57 18.26
CA ASN A 283 -6.95 10.78 19.46
C ASN A 283 -6.96 9.29 19.11
N ASN A 284 -6.31 8.47 19.94
CA ASN A 284 -6.29 7.01 19.80
C ASN A 284 -5.84 6.49 18.40
N GLY A 285 -4.97 7.23 17.70
CA GLY A 285 -4.53 6.88 16.34
C GLY A 285 -3.45 5.80 16.27
N ALA A 286 -3.69 4.65 16.88
CA ALA A 286 -2.94 3.42 16.61
C ALA A 286 -3.75 2.52 15.66
N ASN A 287 -3.11 1.48 15.18
CA ASN A 287 -3.68 0.40 14.39
C ASN A 287 -3.15 -0.94 14.90
N ASN A 288 -3.84 -2.04 14.59
CA ASN A 288 -3.18 -3.35 14.65
C ASN A 288 -2.21 -3.47 13.45
N PRO A 289 -1.17 -4.32 13.56
CA PRO A 289 -0.35 -4.69 12.40
C PRO A 289 -1.22 -5.26 11.29
N GLY A 290 -1.12 -4.68 10.10
CA GLY A 290 -1.85 -5.12 8.90
C GLY A 290 -0.91 -5.48 7.76
N ILE A 291 -1.31 -6.44 6.93
CA ILE A 291 -0.71 -6.74 5.63
C ILE A 291 -1.82 -6.93 4.60
N ARG A 292 -1.52 -6.70 3.33
CA ARG A 292 -2.52 -6.75 2.26
C ARG A 292 -2.04 -7.55 1.06
N VAL A 293 -2.92 -8.40 0.55
CA VAL A 293 -2.72 -9.19 -0.68
C VAL A 293 -3.75 -8.73 -1.70
N ILE A 294 -3.32 -8.56 -2.95
CA ILE A 294 -4.15 -8.04 -4.04
C ILE A 294 -4.22 -9.07 -5.15
N ASP A 295 -5.44 -9.47 -5.49
CA ASP A 295 -5.73 -10.28 -6.66
C ASP A 295 -5.99 -9.35 -7.85
N TYR A 296 -5.38 -9.65 -9.00
CA TYR A 296 -5.49 -8.81 -10.19
C TYR A 296 -5.60 -9.63 -11.47
N ASP A 297 -6.21 -9.01 -12.49
CA ASP A 297 -6.30 -9.57 -13.83
C ASP A 297 -4.94 -9.39 -14.55
N PRO A 298 -4.27 -10.47 -14.96
CA PRO A 298 -2.91 -10.39 -15.50
C PRO A 298 -2.83 -9.79 -16.91
N ASP A 299 -3.96 -9.59 -17.60
CA ASP A 299 -3.99 -9.03 -18.95
C ASP A 299 -4.26 -7.51 -18.90
N THR A 300 -5.08 -7.06 -17.94
CA THR A 300 -5.54 -5.66 -17.84
C THR A 300 -4.98 -4.90 -16.64
N LEU A 301 -4.36 -5.60 -15.68
CA LEU A 301 -3.99 -5.09 -14.36
C LEU A 301 -5.16 -4.56 -13.53
N GLN A 302 -6.40 -4.89 -13.86
CA GLN A 302 -7.53 -4.53 -13.01
C GLN A 302 -7.41 -5.24 -11.66
N VAL A 303 -7.60 -4.49 -10.57
CA VAL A 303 -7.72 -5.08 -9.23
C VAL A 303 -9.03 -5.86 -9.16
N LEU A 304 -8.92 -7.17 -8.94
CA LEU A 304 -10.05 -8.07 -8.80
C LEU A 304 -10.52 -8.13 -7.35
N ASP A 305 -9.60 -8.21 -6.40
CA ASP A 305 -9.94 -8.22 -4.98
C ASP A 305 -8.75 -7.83 -4.11
N MET A 306 -9.02 -7.53 -2.85
CA MET A 306 -8.01 -7.20 -1.86
C MET A 306 -8.37 -7.89 -0.54
N VAL A 307 -7.42 -8.65 0.00
CA VAL A 307 -7.55 -9.29 1.30
C VAL A 307 -6.59 -8.64 2.26
N THR A 308 -7.13 -8.06 3.34
CA THR A 308 -6.32 -7.53 4.43
C THR A 308 -6.24 -8.58 5.52
N TYR A 309 -5.03 -8.90 5.96
CA TYR A 309 -4.78 -9.73 7.13
C TYR A 309 -4.25 -8.85 8.24
N TYR A 310 -4.55 -9.22 9.48
CA TYR A 310 -4.13 -8.47 10.64
C TYR A 310 -3.68 -9.38 11.77
N LEU A 311 -2.86 -8.81 12.65
CA LEU A 311 -2.50 -9.42 13.91
C LEU A 311 -3.24 -8.70 15.05
N ASN A 312 -4.14 -9.38 15.75
CA ASN A 312 -4.70 -8.82 16.98
C ASN A 312 -3.60 -8.75 18.05
N LEU A 313 -2.97 -7.59 18.17
CA LEU A 313 -1.77 -7.41 18.98
C LEU A 313 -2.04 -7.63 20.46
N THR A 314 -3.25 -7.28 20.93
CA THR A 314 -3.66 -7.51 22.31
C THR A 314 -3.71 -9.01 22.62
N ARG A 315 -4.37 -9.80 21.76
CA ARG A 315 -4.44 -11.26 21.90
C ARG A 315 -3.06 -11.90 21.78
N ALA A 316 -2.26 -11.48 20.81
CA ALA A 316 -0.90 -12.00 20.62
C ALA A 316 -0.03 -11.80 21.88
N ASN A 317 -0.09 -10.62 22.50
CA ASN A 317 0.67 -10.33 23.72
C ASN A 317 0.17 -11.12 24.94
N MET A 318 -1.14 -11.41 25.04
CA MET A 318 -1.68 -12.26 26.10
C MET A 318 -1.22 -13.72 25.94
N MET A 319 -1.26 -14.26 24.73
CA MET A 319 -0.89 -15.67 24.45
C MET A 319 0.63 -15.91 24.53
N ALA A 320 1.45 -14.91 24.19
CA ALA A 320 2.90 -14.99 24.37
C ALA A 320 3.30 -15.25 25.84
N SER A 321 2.46 -14.84 26.80
CA SER A 321 2.71 -15.03 28.23
C SER A 321 2.37 -16.44 28.75
N THR A 322 1.65 -17.26 27.98
CA THR A 322 1.20 -18.60 28.39
C THR A 322 2.07 -19.75 27.89
N TRP A 323 3.18 -19.47 27.18
CA TRP A 323 4.11 -20.48 26.63
C TRP A 323 3.47 -21.54 25.70
N GLU A 324 2.22 -21.35 25.26
CA GLU A 324 1.46 -22.33 24.47
C GLU A 324 1.54 -22.10 22.95
N GLU A 325 1.78 -20.88 22.48
CA GLU A 325 1.96 -20.57 21.06
C GLU A 325 3.37 -20.02 20.78
N GLU A 326 4.12 -20.73 19.92
CA GLU A 326 5.50 -20.37 19.57
C GLU A 326 5.56 -19.13 18.65
N PHE A 327 4.45 -18.75 17.99
CA PHE A 327 4.38 -17.63 17.05
C PHE A 327 3.00 -16.94 17.01
N PRO A 328 2.95 -15.60 16.81
CA PRO A 328 1.69 -14.88 16.65
C PRO A 328 0.93 -15.31 15.39
N THR A 329 -0.37 -15.60 15.54
CA THR A 329 -1.24 -16.01 14.43
C THR A 329 -1.87 -14.79 13.75
N TRP A 330 -1.62 -14.63 12.45
CA TRP A 330 -2.29 -13.66 11.59
C TRP A 330 -3.66 -14.19 11.15
N GLU A 331 -4.65 -13.31 11.10
CA GLU A 331 -6.03 -13.64 10.74
C GLU A 331 -6.48 -12.80 9.55
N GLU A 332 -7.36 -13.33 8.70
CA GLU A 332 -8.03 -12.54 7.68
C GLU A 332 -8.92 -11.50 8.37
N GLU A 333 -8.72 -10.22 8.06
CA GLU A 333 -9.55 -9.14 8.56
C GLU A 333 -10.81 -9.01 7.70
N TYR A 334 -10.61 -8.83 6.38
CA TYR A 334 -11.69 -8.76 5.41
C TYR A 334 -11.17 -8.93 3.98
N ARG A 335 -12.11 -9.35 3.13
CA ARG A 335 -12.03 -9.30 1.67
C ARG A 335 -12.88 -8.14 1.14
N LEU A 336 -12.32 -7.30 0.27
CA LEU A 336 -12.98 -6.09 -0.22
C LEU A 336 -14.34 -6.36 -0.86
N THR A 337 -14.40 -7.35 -1.75
CA THR A 337 -15.62 -7.73 -2.48
C THR A 337 -16.75 -8.19 -1.55
N GLU A 338 -16.43 -9.02 -0.55
CA GLU A 338 -17.38 -9.51 0.45
C GLU A 338 -17.81 -8.41 1.43
N ALA A 339 -16.85 -7.67 1.98
CA ALA A 339 -17.12 -6.64 2.97
C ALA A 339 -18.05 -5.56 2.41
N PHE A 340 -17.75 -5.07 1.20
CA PHE A 340 -18.50 -3.98 0.62
C PHE A 340 -19.53 -4.42 -0.40
N GLN A 341 -19.74 -5.72 -0.64
CA GLN A 341 -20.73 -6.27 -1.58
C GLN A 341 -20.56 -5.70 -3.00
N VAL A 342 -19.33 -5.72 -3.50
CA VAL A 342 -18.94 -5.27 -4.85
C VAL A 342 -18.28 -6.41 -5.62
N PRO A 343 -18.39 -6.45 -6.96
CA PRO A 343 -17.89 -7.58 -7.75
C PRO A 343 -16.36 -7.63 -7.85
N ASP A 344 -15.69 -6.48 -7.71
CA ASP A 344 -14.24 -6.37 -7.85
C ASP A 344 -13.69 -5.09 -7.18
N GLY A 345 -12.36 -4.87 -7.28
CA GLY A 345 -11.69 -3.63 -6.89
C GLY A 345 -11.61 -2.58 -8.01
N SER A 346 -12.46 -2.65 -9.03
CA SER A 346 -12.46 -1.67 -10.13
C SER A 346 -12.87 -0.27 -9.66
N LEU A 347 -12.53 0.72 -10.47
CA LEU A 347 -12.92 2.12 -10.26
C LEU A 347 -14.43 2.31 -10.00
N HIS A 348 -15.29 1.57 -10.72
CA HIS A 348 -16.74 1.68 -10.58
C HIS A 348 -17.23 1.03 -9.28
N SER A 349 -16.64 -0.11 -8.92
CA SER A 349 -16.89 -0.76 -7.63
C SER A 349 -16.46 0.14 -6.48
N MET A 350 -15.28 0.74 -6.53
CA MET A 350 -14.79 1.65 -5.48
C MET A 350 -15.59 2.94 -5.37
N GLN A 351 -16.11 3.47 -6.48
CA GLN A 351 -17.11 4.55 -6.45
C GLN A 351 -18.38 4.10 -5.69
N THR A 352 -18.86 2.87 -5.93
CA THR A 352 -19.99 2.30 -5.20
C THR A 352 -19.69 2.14 -3.70
N VAL A 353 -18.48 1.70 -3.35
CA VAL A 353 -18.02 1.61 -1.95
C VAL A 353 -18.07 3.00 -1.28
N LEU A 354 -17.51 4.03 -1.91
CA LEU A 354 -17.57 5.41 -1.40
C LEU A 354 -19.01 5.89 -1.21
N GLU A 355 -19.91 5.59 -2.15
CA GLU A 355 -21.31 5.96 -2.05
C GLU A 355 -22.02 5.26 -0.89
N ARG A 356 -21.73 3.98 -0.64
CA ARG A 356 -22.22 3.22 0.51
C ARG A 356 -21.71 3.81 1.82
N ILE A 357 -20.39 4.00 1.96
CA ILE A 357 -19.78 4.64 3.14
C ILE A 357 -20.39 6.03 3.39
N SER A 358 -20.68 6.78 2.33
CA SER A 358 -21.24 8.14 2.45
C SER A 358 -22.69 8.17 2.96
N LYS A 359 -23.50 7.15 2.66
CA LYS A 359 -24.97 7.18 2.82
C LYS A 359 -25.48 6.20 3.88
N ASP A 360 -24.78 5.10 4.12
CA ASP A 360 -25.21 4.02 4.99
C ASP A 360 -24.30 3.94 6.24
N PRO A 361 -24.85 4.21 7.44
CA PRO A 361 -24.09 4.14 8.69
C PRO A 361 -23.43 2.79 8.96
N HIS A 362 -24.01 1.68 8.45
CA HIS A 362 -23.42 0.36 8.63
C HIS A 362 -22.11 0.21 7.85
N TYR A 363 -22.10 0.60 6.57
CA TYR A 363 -20.88 0.57 5.76
C TYR A 363 -19.85 1.60 6.21
N LEU A 364 -20.30 2.76 6.72
CA LEU A 364 -19.41 3.73 7.36
C LEU A 364 -18.69 3.12 8.56
N GLN A 365 -19.45 2.50 9.48
CA GLN A 365 -18.89 1.91 10.69
C GLN A 365 -17.95 0.76 10.35
N GLN A 366 -18.34 -0.12 9.44
CA GLN A 366 -17.50 -1.22 8.99
C GLN A 366 -16.17 -0.72 8.38
N TYR A 367 -16.22 0.28 7.51
CA TYR A 367 -15.02 0.92 6.98
C TYR A 367 -14.16 1.56 8.08
N TYR A 368 -14.78 2.22 9.06
CA TYR A 368 -14.05 2.86 10.16
C TYR A 368 -13.31 1.86 11.05
N GLU A 369 -13.93 0.70 11.31
CA GLU A 369 -13.28 -0.38 12.04
C GLU A 369 -12.06 -0.91 11.27
N PHE A 370 -12.18 -1.15 9.96
CA PHE A 370 -11.05 -1.56 9.12
C PHE A 370 -9.98 -0.49 8.97
N ASN A 371 -10.35 0.80 8.99
CA ASN A 371 -9.38 1.89 8.86
C ASN A 371 -8.28 1.84 9.93
N SER A 372 -8.62 1.41 11.14
CA SER A 372 -7.66 1.20 12.24
C SER A 372 -7.19 -0.25 12.38
N VAL A 373 -7.49 -1.10 11.39
CA VAL A 373 -7.21 -2.54 11.40
C VAL A 373 -7.87 -3.22 12.62
N ARG A 374 -9.16 -2.94 12.85
CA ARG A 374 -9.96 -3.37 14.03
C ARG A 374 -9.36 -2.98 15.38
N TYR A 375 -8.65 -1.86 15.47
CA TYR A 375 -8.13 -1.34 16.75
C TYR A 375 -9.15 -0.42 17.45
N ASP A 376 -9.64 0.58 16.73
CA ASP A 376 -10.63 1.55 17.20
C ASP A 376 -12.02 1.14 16.72
N LEU A 377 -12.81 0.61 17.67
CA LEU A 377 -14.19 0.15 17.42
C LEU A 377 -15.23 1.19 17.89
N THR A 378 -14.81 2.42 18.18
CA THR A 378 -15.74 3.47 18.57
C THR A 378 -16.67 3.85 17.39
N PRO A 379 -17.90 4.32 17.65
CA PRO A 379 -18.77 4.79 16.58
C PRO A 379 -18.19 5.99 15.82
N CYS A 380 -18.19 5.92 14.49
CA CYS A 380 -17.83 7.05 13.64
C CYS A 380 -19.01 8.03 13.49
N GLU A 381 -19.02 9.05 14.33
CA GLU A 381 -20.03 10.11 14.34
C GLU A 381 -19.93 11.02 13.11
N GLU A 382 -20.89 11.93 12.94
CA GLU A 382 -21.01 12.79 11.74
C GLU A 382 -19.74 13.58 11.40
N ALA A 383 -19.01 14.09 12.39
CA ALA A 383 -17.74 14.79 12.15
C ALA A 383 -16.67 13.85 11.58
N CYS A 384 -16.59 12.62 12.10
CA CYS A 384 -15.72 11.55 11.59
C CYS A 384 -16.14 11.18 10.16
N ARG A 385 -17.44 11.02 9.89
CA ARG A 385 -17.96 10.73 8.55
C ARG A 385 -17.50 11.77 7.53
N VAL A 386 -17.61 13.06 7.85
CA VAL A 386 -17.19 14.15 6.97
C VAL A 386 -15.69 14.09 6.68
N ASP A 387 -14.87 13.86 7.71
CA ASP A 387 -13.41 13.81 7.56
C ASP A 387 -12.98 12.66 6.64
N HIS A 388 -13.55 11.47 6.84
CA HIS A 388 -13.26 10.31 6.02
C HIS A 388 -13.81 10.42 4.60
N VAL A 389 -15.10 10.75 4.43
CA VAL A 389 -15.73 10.83 3.10
C VAL A 389 -15.08 11.91 2.23
N CYS A 390 -14.79 13.08 2.79
CA CYS A 390 -14.14 14.14 2.02
C CYS A 390 -12.69 13.80 1.67
N ALA A 391 -11.93 13.15 2.56
CA ALA A 391 -10.59 12.71 2.24
C ALA A 391 -10.57 11.62 1.16
N ILE A 392 -11.49 10.65 1.20
CA ILE A 392 -11.61 9.60 0.17
C ILE A 392 -11.98 10.21 -1.18
N ARG A 393 -12.93 11.15 -1.21
CA ARG A 393 -13.48 11.71 -2.44
C ARG A 393 -12.56 12.75 -3.08
N GLU A 394 -12.00 13.66 -2.29
CA GLU A 394 -11.39 14.88 -2.82
C GLU A 394 -9.90 14.94 -2.48
N VAL A 395 -9.08 14.54 -3.45
CA VAL A 395 -7.61 14.68 -3.39
C VAL A 395 -7.18 16.13 -3.69
N ASP A 396 -8.00 16.88 -4.44
CA ASP A 396 -7.78 18.30 -4.71
C ASP A 396 -8.07 19.15 -3.45
N PHE A 397 -7.16 20.08 -3.15
CA PHE A 397 -7.25 20.88 -1.91
C PHE A 397 -8.46 21.82 -1.89
N THR A 398 -8.82 22.39 -3.04
CA THR A 398 -9.97 23.29 -3.12
C THR A 398 -11.26 22.49 -2.96
N LYS A 399 -11.39 21.37 -3.69
CA LYS A 399 -12.58 20.52 -3.63
C LYS A 399 -12.76 19.86 -2.25
N TYR A 400 -11.68 19.44 -1.60
CA TYR A 400 -11.73 18.94 -0.23
C TYR A 400 -12.33 19.96 0.74
N ASN A 401 -11.85 21.20 0.68
CA ASN A 401 -12.36 22.27 1.53
C ASN A 401 -13.83 22.59 1.25
N GLU A 402 -14.27 22.52 -0.01
CA GLU A 402 -15.66 22.67 -0.39
C GLU A 402 -16.54 21.51 0.14
N CYS A 403 -16.05 20.27 0.06
CA CYS A 403 -16.72 19.10 0.61
C CYS A 403 -16.95 19.22 2.12
N VAL A 404 -15.90 19.60 2.88
CA VAL A 404 -15.98 19.76 4.33
C VAL A 404 -16.96 20.87 4.71
N LYS A 405 -16.91 22.03 4.04
CA LYS A 405 -17.82 23.17 4.27
C LYS A 405 -19.28 22.82 3.98
N THR A 406 -19.53 22.18 2.84
CA THR A 406 -20.89 21.82 2.40
C THR A 406 -21.52 20.79 3.32
N SER A 407 -20.75 19.76 3.70
CA SER A 407 -21.24 18.69 4.58
C SER A 407 -21.53 19.21 5.99
N SER A 408 -20.65 20.06 6.54
CA SER A 408 -20.85 20.69 7.84
C SER A 408 -22.08 21.61 7.87
N SER A 409 -22.35 22.32 6.78
CA SER A 409 -23.51 23.22 6.68
C SER A 409 -24.83 22.46 6.59
N ALA A 410 -24.86 21.33 5.88
CA ALA A 410 -26.05 20.49 5.79
C ALA A 410 -26.46 19.94 7.17
N SER A 411 -25.48 19.49 7.97
CA SER A 411 -25.72 18.97 9.31
C SER A 411 -26.27 20.04 10.26
N ALA A 412 -25.78 21.29 10.18
CA ALA A 412 -26.30 22.41 10.96
C ALA A 412 -27.77 22.72 10.66
N VAL A 413 -28.18 22.67 9.39
CA VAL A 413 -29.58 22.92 8.99
C VAL A 413 -30.53 21.85 9.53
N ILE A 414 -30.10 20.58 9.55
CA ILE A 414 -30.89 19.47 10.10
C ILE A 414 -31.07 19.64 11.61
N SER A 415 -29.99 19.96 12.34
CA SER A 415 -30.05 20.19 13.79
C SER A 415 -30.99 21.33 14.16
N VAL A 416 -30.95 22.44 13.41
CA VAL A 416 -31.85 23.59 13.62
C VAL A 416 -33.31 23.19 13.39
N ARG A 417 -33.61 22.45 12.32
CA ARG A 417 -34.98 21.98 12.03
C ARG A 417 -35.52 21.04 13.11
N LEU A 418 -34.69 20.13 13.62
CA LEU A 418 -35.06 19.23 14.72
C LEU A 418 -35.33 20.01 16.02
N LEU A 419 -34.49 20.99 16.36
CA LEU A 419 -34.70 21.85 17.52
C LEU A 419 -36.00 22.65 17.40
N PHE A 420 -36.29 23.24 16.23
CA PHE A 420 -37.56 23.93 15.99
C PHE A 420 -38.76 22.98 16.10
N PHE A 421 -38.66 21.75 15.59
CA PHE A 421 -39.73 20.76 15.70
C PHE A 421 -39.95 20.32 17.16
N CYS A 422 -38.88 20.09 17.93
CA CYS A 422 -38.97 19.79 19.35
C CYS A 422 -39.56 20.95 20.16
N LEU A 423 -39.19 22.21 19.85
CA LEU A 423 -39.76 23.40 20.48
C LEU A 423 -41.27 23.54 20.17
N LEU A 424 -41.68 23.26 18.93
CA LEU A 424 -43.10 23.28 18.55
C LEU A 424 -43.91 22.18 19.27
N LEU A 425 -43.35 20.98 19.45
CA LEU A 425 -43.98 19.92 20.23
C LEU A 425 -44.05 20.25 21.73
N GLY A 426 -43.03 20.93 22.28
CA GLY A 426 -43.03 21.41 23.66
C GLY A 426 -44.08 22.51 23.91
N LEU A 427 -44.34 23.37 22.93
CA LEU A 427 -45.37 24.41 22.98
C LEU A 427 -46.80 23.88 22.79
N LEU A 428 -46.94 22.71 22.15
CA LEU A 428 -48.23 22.03 21.94
C LEU A 428 -48.57 21.03 23.06
N SER A 429 -47.70 20.88 24.06
CA SER A 429 -48.00 20.06 25.24
C SER A 429 -49.02 20.80 26.11
N PRO A 430 -50.23 20.23 26.35
CA PRO A 430 -51.23 20.88 27.19
C PRO A 430 -50.67 21.02 28.61
N GLN A 431 -50.68 22.25 29.14
CA GLN A 431 -50.44 22.48 30.57
C GLN A 431 -51.43 21.62 31.36
N GLN A 432 -50.94 20.58 32.02
CA GLN A 432 -51.68 19.91 33.08
C GLN A 432 -51.77 20.92 34.24
N ALA A 433 -52.89 21.65 34.26
CA ALA A 433 -53.29 22.45 35.40
C ALA A 433 -53.61 21.52 36.59
N LEU A 434 -53.01 21.88 37.73
CA LEU A 434 -53.19 21.31 39.06
C LEU A 434 -54.65 21.20 39.51
#